data_AF-A0A926HBX3-F1
#
_entry.id   AF-A0A926HBX3-F1
#
_cell.length_a   1.000
_cell.length_b   1.000
_cell.length_c   1.000
_cell.angle_alpha   90.00
_cell.angle_beta   90.00
_cell.angle_gamma   90.00
#
_symmetry.space_group_name_H-M   'P 1'
#
loop_
_entity.id
_entity.type
_entity.pdbx_description
1 polymer ?
#
loop_
_entity_poly.entity_id
_entity_poly.type
_entity_poly.pdbx_seq_one_letter_code
_entity_poly.pdbx_strand_id
1 'polypeptide(L)'
;SEQGQIVAESWQWLTERYGFVSLGAWIVMPDHMHGILLLDRADDQQSKPLGQLIGAFKVTSTKRINARAETPAVRFWQRDFYEHSIRT
;
A
#
# COMPACT_ATOMS: atom_id res chain seq x y z
N SER A 1 -15.88 0.55 -6.43
CA SER A 1 -15.53 -0.34 -7.56
C SER A 1 -14.78 -1.55 -7.02
N GLU A 2 -14.77 -2.68 -7.73
CA GLU A 2 -14.01 -3.88 -7.33
C GLU A 2 -12.51 -3.58 -7.15
N GLN A 3 -11.93 -2.83 -8.09
CA GLN A 3 -10.53 -2.40 -8.00
C GLN A 3 -10.23 -1.60 -6.73
N GLY A 4 -11.11 -0.63 -6.39
CA GLY A 4 -10.95 0.16 -5.16
C GLY A 4 -11.01 -0.68 -3.89
N GLN A 5 -11.85 -1.72 -3.87
CA GLN A 5 -11.90 -2.67 -2.75
C GLN A 5 -10.61 -3.49 -2.63
N ILE A 6 -10.07 -3.98 -3.75
CA ILE A 6 -8.79 -4.71 -3.75
C ILE A 6 -7.66 -3.80 -3.25
N VAL A 7 -7.64 -2.53 -3.65
CA VAL A 7 -6.68 -1.54 -3.15
C VAL A 7 -6.80 -1.36 -1.63
N ALA A 8 -8.02 -1.18 -1.12
CA ALA A 8 -8.26 -1.03 0.32
C ALA A 8 -7.81 -2.25 1.13
N GLU A 9 -8.16 -3.46 0.67
CA GLU A 9 -7.76 -4.71 1.31
C GLU A 9 -6.23 -4.91 1.25
N SER A 10 -5.60 -4.57 0.13
CA SER A 10 -4.13 -4.65 0.01
C SER A 10 -3.41 -3.62 0.88
N TRP A 11 -4.04 -2.49 1.20
CA TRP A 11 -3.51 -1.52 2.16
C TRP A 11 -3.59 -2.05 3.58
N GLN A 12 -4.73 -2.64 3.97
CA GLN A 12 -4.92 -3.29 5.28
C GLN A 12 -3.95 -4.45 5.50
N TRP A 13 -3.72 -5.26 4.45
CA TRP A 13 -2.76 -6.37 4.45
C TRP A 13 -1.33 -5.98 4.87
N LEU A 14 -0.92 -4.70 4.70
CA LEU A 14 0.39 -4.25 5.18
C LEU A 14 0.57 -4.48 6.69
N THR A 15 -0.49 -4.29 7.49
CA THR A 15 -0.45 -4.46 8.95
C THR A 15 -0.35 -5.93 9.36
N GLU A 16 -0.98 -6.82 8.59
CA GLU A 16 -0.88 -8.27 8.80
C GLU A 16 0.51 -8.78 8.46
N ARG A 17 1.16 -8.17 7.45
CA ARG A 17 2.46 -8.62 6.95
C ARG A 17 3.64 -8.07 7.73
N TYR A 18 3.52 -6.85 8.25
CA TYR A 18 4.60 -6.09 8.88
C TYR A 18 4.15 -5.62 10.26
N GLY A 19 4.61 -6.30 11.31
CA GLY A 19 4.19 -6.02 12.69
C GLY A 19 4.57 -4.62 13.22
N PHE A 20 5.51 -3.93 12.57
CA PHE A 20 5.90 -2.55 12.88
C PHE A 20 5.07 -1.48 12.13
N VAL A 21 4.06 -1.91 11.34
CA VAL A 21 3.22 -1.01 10.53
C VAL A 21 1.81 -0.97 11.10
N SER A 22 1.32 0.25 11.36
CA SER A 22 -0.07 0.54 11.65
C SER A 22 -0.64 1.55 10.64
N LEU A 23 -1.96 1.54 10.44
CA LEU A 23 -2.62 2.47 9.52
C LEU A 23 -3.26 3.63 10.29
N GLY A 24 -3.00 4.85 9.83
CA GLY A 24 -3.74 6.05 10.24
C GLY A 24 -4.96 6.27 9.35
N ALA A 25 -5.33 7.53 9.12
CA ALA A 25 -6.36 7.87 8.14
C ALA A 25 -5.90 7.55 6.71
N TRP A 26 -6.80 7.02 5.89
CA TRP A 26 -6.56 6.74 4.47
C TRP A 26 -7.87 6.78 3.67
N ILE A 27 -7.77 7.00 2.35
CA ILE A 27 -8.89 7.06 1.42
C ILE A 27 -8.45 6.55 0.04
N VAL A 28 -9.33 5.78 -0.61
CA VAL A 28 -9.18 5.35 -2.00
C VAL A 28 -10.11 6.19 -2.86
N MET A 29 -9.53 6.95 -3.79
CA MET A 29 -10.25 7.71 -4.81
C MET A 29 -10.18 6.99 -6.16
N PRO A 30 -11.00 7.39 -7.16
CA PRO A 30 -11.00 6.73 -8.46
C PRO A 30 -9.66 6.74 -9.21
N ASP A 31 -8.82 7.75 -8.98
CA ASP A 31 -7.56 8.00 -9.68
C ASP A 31 -6.32 7.78 -8.80
N HIS A 32 -6.42 7.95 -7.48
CA HIS A 32 -5.30 7.78 -6.56
C HIS A 32 -5.74 7.39 -5.15
N MET A 33 -4.75 7.16 -4.29
CA MET A 33 -4.95 6.83 -2.89
C MET A 33 -4.09 7.73 -2.01
N HIS A 34 -4.65 8.17 -0.89
CA HIS A 34 -3.89 8.78 0.20
C HIS A 34 -3.97 7.93 1.45
N GLY A 35 -2.89 7.87 2.23
CA GLY A 35 -2.87 7.15 3.49
C GLY A 35 -1.70 7.56 4.38
N ILE A 36 -1.94 7.46 5.68
CA ILE A 36 -0.92 7.66 6.71
C ILE A 36 -0.47 6.28 7.20
N LEU A 37 0.85 6.04 7.17
CA LEU A 37 1.47 4.89 7.80
C LEU A 37 2.12 5.34 9.11
N LEU A 38 1.78 4.65 10.19
CA LEU A 38 2.47 4.77 11.46
C LEU A 38 3.52 3.66 11.51
N LEU A 39 4.79 4.05 11.64
CA LEU A 39 5.91 3.13 11.63
C LEU A 39 6.51 3.09 13.04
N ASP A 40 6.34 1.98 13.73
CA ASP A 40 6.99 1.76 15.02
C ASP A 40 8.48 1.43 14.78
N ARG A 41 9.35 2.15 15.50
CA ARG A 41 10.81 1.99 15.44
C ARG A 41 11.37 1.23 16.63
N ALA A 42 10.52 0.67 17.49
CA ALA A 42 10.95 -0.04 18.69
C ALA A 42 11.85 -1.26 18.40
N ASP A 43 11.75 -1.86 17.20
CA ASP A 43 12.61 -2.98 16.77
C ASP A 43 13.24 -2.69 15.39
N ASP A 44 14.43 -2.07 15.41
CA ASP A 44 15.17 -1.68 14.20
C ASP A 44 15.53 -2.87 13.31
N GLN A 45 15.58 -4.10 13.86
CA GLN A 45 15.90 -5.32 13.09
C GLN A 45 14.76 -5.75 12.14
N GLN A 46 13.51 -5.36 12.42
CA GLN A 46 12.36 -5.71 11.57
C GLN A 46 11.97 -4.61 10.59
N SER A 47 12.51 -3.41 10.74
CA SER A 47 12.10 -2.26 9.94
C SER A 47 12.46 -2.41 8.45
N LYS A 48 11.61 -1.85 7.58
CA LYS A 48 11.88 -1.77 6.14
C LYS A 48 11.84 -0.33 5.65
N PRO A 49 12.61 0.03 4.61
CA PRO A 49 12.47 1.32 3.94
C PRO A 49 11.03 1.50 3.44
N LEU A 50 10.47 2.71 3.59
CA LEU A 50 9.10 3.04 3.17
C LEU A 50 8.82 2.64 1.71
N GLY A 51 9.76 2.90 0.80
CA GLY A 51 9.64 2.49 -0.60
C GLY A 51 9.43 0.99 -0.81
N GLN A 52 9.96 0.11 0.06
CA GLN A 52 9.69 -1.33 -0.02
C GLN A 52 8.27 -1.68 0.43
N LEU A 53 7.73 -0.99 1.43
CA LEU A 53 6.35 -1.17 1.89
C LEU A 53 5.37 -0.74 0.79
N ILE A 54 5.57 0.45 0.23
CA ILE A 54 4.76 0.95 -0.88
C ILE A 54 4.91 0.07 -2.12
N GLY A 55 6.12 -0.41 -2.41
CA GLY A 55 6.36 -1.36 -3.49
C GLY A 55 5.59 -2.67 -3.31
N ALA A 56 5.63 -3.25 -2.10
CA ALA A 56 4.88 -4.47 -1.78
C ALA A 56 3.37 -4.26 -1.92
N PHE A 57 2.85 -3.15 -1.38
CA PHE A 57 1.45 -2.75 -1.56
C PHE A 57 1.05 -2.66 -3.04
N LYS A 58 1.79 -1.87 -3.83
CA LYS A 58 1.52 -1.67 -5.26
C LYS A 58 1.56 -2.97 -6.05
N VAL A 59 2.55 -3.83 -5.79
CA VAL A 59 2.69 -5.13 -6.45
C VAL A 59 1.55 -6.06 -6.07
N THR A 60 1.23 -6.19 -4.79
CA THR A 60 0.16 -7.07 -4.30
C THR A 60 -1.18 -6.65 -4.86
N SER A 61 -1.52 -5.36 -4.80
CA SER A 61 -2.81 -4.88 -5.33
C SER A 61 -2.89 -5.05 -6.84
N THR A 62 -1.83 -4.71 -7.59
CA THR A 62 -1.78 -4.88 -9.06
C THR A 62 -1.95 -6.35 -9.45
N LYS A 63 -1.29 -7.27 -8.75
CA LYS A 63 -1.45 -8.72 -9.00
C LYS A 63 -2.89 -9.17 -8.79
N ARG A 64 -3.53 -8.74 -7.69
CA ARG A 64 -4.92 -9.12 -7.37
C ARG A 64 -5.95 -8.53 -8.33
N ILE A 65 -5.70 -7.31 -8.82
CA ILE A 65 -6.51 -6.64 -9.84
C ILE A 65 -6.36 -7.36 -11.18
N ASN A 66 -5.12 -7.58 -11.63
CA ASN A 66 -4.86 -8.23 -12.91
C ASN A 66 -5.33 -9.69 -12.96
N ALA A 67 -5.40 -10.38 -11.81
CA ALA A 67 -5.97 -11.73 -11.73
C ALA A 67 -7.50 -11.77 -11.95
N ARG A 68 -8.18 -10.63 -11.80
CA ARG A 68 -9.64 -10.48 -12.00
C ARG A 68 -9.98 -9.74 -13.29
N ALA A 69 -8.99 -9.15 -13.95
CA ALA A 69 -9.18 -8.42 -15.19
C ALA A 69 -9.28 -9.39 -16.38
N GLU A 70 -10.16 -9.08 -17.32
CA GLU A 70 -10.27 -9.79 -18.60
C GLU A 70 -8.99 -9.63 -19.46
N THR A 71 -8.23 -8.56 -19.22
CA THR A 71 -6.93 -8.29 -19.84
C THR A 71 -5.82 -8.23 -18.77
N PRO A 72 -5.17 -9.36 -18.48
CA PRO A 72 -4.02 -9.39 -17.58
C PRO A 72 -2.86 -8.54 -18.11
N ALA A 73 -2.05 -7.99 -17.20
CA ALA A 73 -0.81 -7.21 -17.46
C ALA A 73 -0.95 -5.69 -17.66
N VAL A 74 -2.08 -5.08 -17.31
CA VAL A 74 -2.16 -3.61 -17.24
C VAL A 74 -1.33 -3.09 -16.05
N ARG A 75 -0.61 -2.00 -16.27
CA ARG A 75 0.06 -1.24 -15.20
C ARG A 75 -1.00 -0.43 -14.45
N PHE A 76 -1.33 -0.85 -13.23
CA PHE A 76 -2.33 -0.18 -12.40
C PHE A 76 -1.79 1.10 -11.73
N TRP A 77 -0.60 1.03 -11.14
CA TRP A 77 0.02 2.18 -10.48
C TRP A 77 1.07 2.88 -11.34
N GLN A 78 1.17 4.20 -11.19
CA GLN A 78 2.36 4.94 -11.60
C GLN A 78 3.60 4.47 -10.83
N ARG A 79 4.79 4.66 -11.42
CA ARG A 79 6.06 4.17 -10.83
C ARG A 79 6.32 4.82 -9.48
N ASP A 80 6.20 6.14 -9.43
CA ASP A 80 6.60 6.94 -8.27
C ASP A 80 5.43 7.08 -7.27
N PHE A 81 5.71 7.62 -6.08
CA PHE A 81 4.71 7.92 -5.06
C PHE A 81 5.15 9.17 -4.30
N TYR A 82 4.19 9.91 -3.78
CA TYR A 82 4.45 11.06 -2.92
C TYR A 82 4.51 10.60 -1.46
N GLU A 83 5.51 11.08 -0.73
CA GLU A 83 5.65 10.86 0.71
C GLU A 83 5.91 12.17 1.45
N HIS A 84 5.41 12.26 2.67
CA HIS A 84 5.70 13.34 3.59
C HIS A 84 5.88 12.77 5.00
N SER A 85 7.03 13.02 5.62
CA SER A 85 7.32 12.50 6.96
C SER A 85 6.77 13.43 8.03
N ILE A 86 5.86 12.91 8.84
CA ILE A 86 5.34 13.57 10.04
C ILE A 86 6.09 13.02 11.25
N ARG A 87 6.56 13.89 12.15
CA ARG A 87 7.16 13.52 13.43
C ARG A 87 6.32 14.14 14.54
N THR A 88 5.82 13.29 15.44
CA THR A 88 5.01 13.67 16.60
C THR A 88 5.71 13.26 17.87
#